data_AF-A0A330LA82-F1
#
_entry.id   AF-A0A330LA82-F1
#
_cell.length_a   1.000
_cell.length_b   1.000
_cell.length_c   1.000
_cell.angle_alpha   90.00
_cell.angle_beta   90.00
_cell.angle_gamma   90.00
#
_symmetry.space_group_name_H-M   'P 1'
#
loop_
_entity.id
_entity.type
_entity.pdbx_description
1 polymer ?
#
loop_
_entity_poly.entity_id
_entity_poly.type
_entity_poly.pdbx_seq_one_letter_code
_entity_poly.pdbx_strand_id
1 'polypeptide(L)' 'MSELIFVVEEAPEGGYIARALGESIFTEADTLAELPEKVREAVRCHFEEGQAPKVVRLHHVREEVIAV' A
#
# COMPACT_ATOMS: atom_id res chain seq x y z
N MET A 1 -1.62 14.11 14.24
CA MET A 1 -1.03 12.76 14.11
C MET A 1 -1.32 12.34 12.69
N SER A 2 -0.30 12.09 11.88
CA SER A 2 -0.47 11.86 10.44
C SER A 2 -0.57 10.37 10.16
N GLU A 3 -1.61 9.98 9.43
CA GLU A 3 -1.80 8.61 8.92
C GLU A 3 -1.46 8.59 7.43
N LEU A 4 -0.87 7.50 6.96
CA LEU A 4 -0.65 7.26 5.54
C LEU A 4 -1.53 6.11 5.07
N ILE A 5 -2.38 6.38 4.08
CA ILE A 5 -3.31 5.41 3.54
C ILE A 5 -2.69 4.81 2.28
N PHE A 6 -2.67 3.49 2.20
CA PHE A 6 -2.39 2.77 0.97
C PHE A 6 -3.69 2.18 0.42
N VAL A 7 -3.93 2.37 -0.87
CA VAL A 7 -4.93 1.61 -1.62
C VAL A 7 -4.30 0.30 -2.05
N VAL A 8 -4.95 -0.81 -1.75
CA VAL A 8 -4.47 -2.16 -2.08
C VAL A 8 -5.41 -2.80 -3.09
N GLU A 9 -4.83 -3.24 -4.20
CA GLU A 9 -5.51 -3.84 -5.36
C GLU A 9 -4.90 -5.20 -5.66
N GLU A 10 -5.70 -6.13 -6.20
CA GLU A 10 -5.18 -7.38 -6.75
C GLU A 10 -4.46 -7.10 -8.07
N ALA A 11 -3.24 -7.62 -8.23
CA ALA A 11 -2.49 -7.43 -9.46
C ALA A 11 -3.04 -8.33 -10.59
N PRO A 12 -2.97 -7.90 -11.86
CA PRO A 12 -3.44 -8.71 -13.01
C PRO A 12 -2.74 -10.07 -13.12
N GLU A 13 -1.46 -10.15 -12.76
CA GLU A 13 -0.68 -11.38 -12.78
C GLU A 13 -0.82 -12.22 -11.49
N GLY A 14 -1.63 -11.77 -10.53
CA GLY A 14 -1.76 -12.35 -9.19
C GLY A 14 -0.86 -11.64 -8.16
N GLY A 15 -1.22 -11.78 -6.89
CA GLY A 15 -0.61 -11.00 -5.80
C GLY A 15 -1.32 -9.67 -5.58
N TYR A 16 -0.66 -8.73 -4.92
CA TYR A 16 -1.23 -7.47 -4.44
C TYR A 16 -0.31 -6.30 -4.70
N ILE A 17 -0.88 -5.19 -5.17
CA ILE A 17 -0.21 -3.91 -5.31
C ILE A 17 -0.74 -2.97 -4.24
N ALA A 18 0.14 -2.23 -3.57
CA ALA A 18 -0.23 -1.18 -2.61
C ALA A 18 0.37 0.16 -3.02
N ARG A 19 -0.48 1.19 -3.13
CA ARG A 19 -0.10 2.56 -3.50
C ARG A 19 -0.50 3.55 -2.42
N ALA A 20 0.44 4.36 -1.95
CA ALA A 20 0.17 5.42 -1.00
C ALA A 20 -0.65 6.57 -1.62
N LEU A 21 -1.56 7.15 -0.84
CA LEU A 21 -2.26 8.37 -1.20
C LEU A 21 -1.46 9.59 -0.75
N GLY A 22 -1.20 10.52 -1.67
CA GLY A 22 -0.47 11.76 -1.40
C GLY A 22 1.05 11.62 -1.38
N GLU A 23 1.58 10.40 -1.42
CA GLU A 23 3.00 10.09 -1.47
C GLU A 23 3.30 9.17 -2.65
N SER A 24 4.47 9.33 -3.27
CA SER A 24 4.90 8.50 -4.40
C SER A 24 5.50 7.17 -3.94
N ILE A 25 4.79 6.44 -3.07
CA ILE A 25 5.22 5.13 -2.54
C ILE A 25 4.37 4.03 -3.14
N PHE A 26 5.04 3.04 -3.72
CA PHE A 26 4.44 1.87 -4.34
C PHE A 26 5.17 0.62 -3.87
N THR A 27 4.41 -0.45 -3.65
CA THR A 27 4.98 -1.75 -3.31
C THR A 27 4.05 -2.86 -3.77
N GLU A 28 4.59 -4.07 -3.84
CA GLU A 28 3.88 -5.27 -4.26
C GLU A 28 4.26 -6.45 -3.37
N ALA A 29 3.37 -7.43 -3.28
CA ALA A 29 3.61 -8.67 -2.57
C ALA A 29 2.82 -9.82 -3.19
N ASP A 30 3.40 -11.02 -3.19
CA ASP A 30 2.75 -12.22 -3.72
C ASP A 30 1.54 -12.64 -2.85
N THR A 31 1.55 -12.31 -1.56
CA THR A 31 0.48 -12.65 -0.62
C THR A 31 0.06 -11.47 0.27
N LEU A 32 -1.19 -11.49 0.73
CA LEU A 32 -1.70 -10.53 1.72
C LEU A 32 -0.92 -10.54 3.03
N ALA A 33 -0.33 -11.68 3.39
CA ALA A 33 0.44 -11.81 4.62
C ALA A 33 1.78 -11.06 4.55
N GLU A 34 2.38 -10.98 3.37
CA GLU A 34 3.67 -10.31 3.14
C GLU A 34 3.53 -8.79 2.93
N LEU A 35 2.38 -8.35 2.40
CA LEU A 35 2.14 -6.96 2.03
C LEU A 35 2.40 -5.95 3.17
N PRO A 36 1.99 -6.18 4.44
CA PRO A 36 2.26 -5.24 5.52
C PRO A 36 3.75 -5.00 5.78
N GLU A 37 4.59 -6.03 5.64
CA GLU A 37 6.05 -5.87 5.79
C GLU A 37 6.62 -5.07 4.62
N LYS A 38 6.23 -5.39 3.38
CA LYS A 38 6.64 -4.65 2.19
C LYS A 38 6.28 -3.17 2.24
N VAL A 39 5.07 -2.85 2.72
CA VAL A 39 4.64 -1.46 2.95
C VAL A 39 5.48 -0.79 4.03
N ARG A 40 5.77 -1.46 5.14
CA ARG A 40 6.62 -0.89 6.21
C ARG A 40 8.03 -0.60 5.71
N GLU A 41 8.62 -1.50 4.93
CA GLU A 41 9.93 -1.31 4.31
C GLU A 41 9.92 -0.10 3.37
N ALA A 42 8.93 -0.02 2.47
CA ALA A 42 8.80 1.08 1.51
C ALA A 42 8.65 2.44 2.21
N VAL A 43 7.82 2.51 3.27
CA VAL A 43 7.65 3.74 4.07
C VAL A 43 8.96 4.12 4.75
N ARG A 44 9.70 3.18 5.36
CA ARG A 44 10.98 3.49 6.01
C ARG A 44 12.06 3.94 5.03
N CYS A 45 12.06 3.43 3.80
CA CYS A 45 13.00 3.87 2.76
C CYS A 45 12.66 5.25 2.18
N HIS A 46 11.37 5.62 2.15
CA HIS A 46 10.93 6.89 1.56
C HIS A 46 11.13 8.10 2.49
N PHE A 47 10.91 7.93 3.79
CA PHE A 47 11.00 9.03 4.75
C PHE A 47 12.35 9.08 5.47
N GLU A 48 12.83 10.30 5.76
CA GLU A 48 13.96 10.49 6.66
C GLU A 48 13.61 10.04 8.10
N GLU A 49 14.64 9.81 8.91
CA GLU A 49 14.48 9.35 10.29
C GLU A 49 13.59 10.30 11.10
N GLY A 50 12.53 9.75 11.71
CA GLY A 50 11.56 10.50 12.51
C GLY A 50 10.48 11.26 11.72
N GLN A 51 10.55 11.28 10.38
CA GLN A 51 9.53 11.94 9.53
C GLN A 51 8.40 10.99 9.09
N ALA A 52 8.62 9.68 9.20
CA ALA A 52 7.64 8.68 8.81
C ALA A 52 6.32 8.78 9.62
N PRO A 53 5.16 8.51 8.99
CA PRO A 53 3.89 8.42 9.68
C PRO A 53 3.91 7.28 10.71
N LYS A 54 3.25 7.49 11.86
CA LYS A 54 3.20 6.49 12.95
C LYS A 54 2.17 5.40 12.69
N VAL A 55 1.22 5.65 11.81
CA VAL A 55 0.13 4.74 11.47
C VAL A 55 0.02 4.65 9.96
N VAL A 56 -0.01 3.42 9.46
CA VAL A 56 -0.27 3.11 8.06
C VAL A 56 -1.57 2.31 7.99
N ARG A 57 -2.47 2.69 7.08
CA ARG A 57 -3.74 2.02 6.88
C ARG A 57 -3.77 1.41 5.47
N LEU A 58 -3.91 0.09 5.40
CA LEU A 58 -4.13 -0.62 4.15
C LEU A 58 -5.64 -0.65 3.86
N HIS A 59 -6.04 -0.04 2.76
CA HIS A 59 -7.41 -0.02 2.29
C HIS A 59 -7.54 -0.97 1.10
N HIS A 60 -8.00 -2.19 1.37
CA HIS A 60 -8.23 -3.21 0.35
C HIS A 60 -9.48 -2.86 -0.43
N VAL A 61 -9.32 -2.64 -1.74
CA VAL A 61 -10.43 -2.38 -2.65
C VAL A 61 -10.62 -3.59 -3.57
N ARG A 62 -11.88 -3.89 -3.85
CA ARG A 62 -12.28 -4.85 -4.87
C ARG A 62 -13.14 -4.10 -5.86
N GLU A 63 -12.63 -3.90 -7.06
CA GLU A 63 -13.36 -3.22 -8.13
C GLU A 63 -14.07 -4.24 -9.02
N GLU A 64 -15.34 -3.99 -9.32
CA GLU A 64 -16.12 -4.78 -10.27
C GLU A 64 -16.56 -3.85 -11.41
N VAL A 65 -16.14 -4.18 -12.62
CA VAL A 65 -16.54 -3.44 -13.84
C VAL A 65 -17.63 -4.24 -14.53
N ILE A 66 -18.81 -3.62 -14.65
CA ILE A 66 -19.95 -4.17 -15.40
C ILE A 66 -20.20 -3.30 -16.63
N ALA A 67 -20.44 -3.95 -17.78
CA ALA A 67 -20.92 -3.25 -18.96
C ALA A 67 -22.43 -2.97 -18.81
N VAL A 68 -22.88 -1.83 -19.36
CA VAL A 68 -24.30 -1.43 -19.45
C VAL A 68 -24.83 -1.53 -20.86
#